data_AF-A0A6G1CEU0-F1
#
_entry.id   AF-A0A6G1CEU0-F1
#
_cell.length_a   1.000
_cell.length_b   1.000
_cell.length_c   1.000
_cell.angle_alpha   90.00
_cell.angle_beta   90.00
_cell.angle_gamma   90.00
#
_symmetry.space_group_name_H-M   'P 1'
#
loop_
_entity.id
_entity.type
_entity.pdbx_description
1 polymer ?
#
loop_
_entity_poly.entity_id
_entity_poly.type
_entity_poly.pdbx_seq_one_letter_code
_entity_poly.pdbx_strand_id
1 'polypeptide(L)'
;MATSGSSPSSPKRQRVAEAPPAGTDKLMSLPAEILDRILAQVPFQKLVRTCCLSRAWRRRWESVTKLRIELPPGSSARVLWRCAPPVHGFHAVPDIRKRDIYRAARWLRALARRGVRELTLRFVPSSAVSRPCRLLGPALFSCAALVRLHLEHCYMPPAPQGFSGLPNLVSLTLIHVLLMFVGGGAQLESLIAAAPRLDELNFHDVFSITTVSDDEDHNVETRAIRATNLRKLVLSILGPIDNACRVAEALPMLEEAYISIDCLLGTQDFVDTFERIATVNKLWFISLDETVKVDEISRNC
;
A
#
# COMPACT_ATOMS: atom_id res chain seq x y z
N MET A 1 43.28 -49.23 -57.82
CA MET A 1 44.47 -49.27 -56.95
C MET A 1 45.00 -47.85 -56.80
N ALA A 2 45.37 -47.50 -55.57
CA ALA A 2 45.38 -46.15 -55.02
C ALA A 2 46.49 -45.23 -55.56
N THR A 3 46.15 -43.95 -55.71
CA THR A 3 47.10 -42.83 -55.77
C THR A 3 47.24 -42.21 -54.37
N SER A 4 48.46 -42.24 -53.85
CA SER A 4 48.89 -41.55 -52.64
C SER A 4 49.21 -40.09 -52.96
N GLY A 5 48.49 -39.16 -52.34
CA GLY A 5 48.75 -37.73 -52.41
C GLY A 5 48.86 -37.14 -51.00
N SER A 6 50.06 -36.71 -50.65
CA SER A 6 50.42 -36.01 -49.42
C SER A 6 49.68 -34.68 -49.27
N SER A 7 49.29 -34.30 -48.05
CA SER A 7 48.79 -32.96 -47.70
C SER A 7 49.54 -32.41 -46.48
N PRO A 8 49.96 -31.13 -46.48
CA PRO A 8 50.92 -30.58 -45.51
C PRO A 8 50.25 -30.09 -44.22
N SER A 9 51.01 -30.21 -43.13
CA SER A 9 50.68 -29.72 -41.79
C SER A 9 50.58 -28.19 -41.72
N SER A 10 49.49 -27.66 -41.18
CA SER A 10 49.31 -26.24 -40.85
C SER A 10 49.83 -25.93 -39.43
N PRO A 11 50.39 -24.74 -39.16
CA PRO A 11 51.10 -24.44 -37.92
C PRO A 11 50.17 -24.16 -36.73
N LYS A 12 50.62 -24.59 -35.54
CA LYS A 12 50.00 -24.36 -34.23
C LYS A 12 49.82 -22.85 -33.98
N ARG A 13 48.58 -22.40 -33.92
CA ARG A 13 48.20 -21.04 -33.52
C ARG A 13 48.58 -20.83 -32.05
N GLN A 14 49.68 -20.12 -31.82
CA GLN A 14 50.15 -19.71 -30.51
C GLN A 14 49.08 -18.81 -29.86
N ARG A 15 48.50 -19.27 -28.75
CA ARG A 15 47.49 -18.54 -27.98
C ARG A 15 48.19 -17.37 -27.30
N VAL A 16 48.14 -16.20 -27.94
CA VAL A 16 48.52 -14.92 -27.34
C VAL A 16 47.73 -14.79 -26.04
N ALA A 17 48.45 -14.54 -24.94
CA ALA A 17 47.87 -14.27 -23.64
C ALA A 17 46.83 -13.16 -23.78
N GLU A 18 45.59 -13.49 -23.43
CA GLU A 18 44.44 -12.62 -23.49
C GLU A 18 44.72 -11.43 -22.56
N ALA A 19 44.91 -10.25 -23.14
CA ALA A 19 45.05 -9.02 -22.37
C ALA A 19 43.82 -8.87 -21.45
N PRO A 20 43.97 -8.40 -20.20
CA PRO A 20 42.83 -8.18 -19.31
C PRO A 20 41.84 -7.26 -20.04
N PRO A 21 40.54 -7.61 -20.08
CA PRO A 21 39.58 -6.86 -20.89
C PRO A 21 39.55 -5.41 -20.42
N ALA A 22 39.98 -4.51 -21.29
CA ALA A 22 39.86 -3.08 -21.08
C ALA A 22 38.38 -2.75 -20.84
N GLY A 23 38.09 -2.17 -19.68
CA GLY A 23 36.73 -1.71 -19.34
C GLY A 23 35.94 -2.64 -18.42
N THR A 24 36.57 -3.28 -17.43
CA THR A 24 35.82 -3.79 -16.26
C THR A 24 35.04 -2.65 -15.66
N ASP A 25 33.71 -2.78 -15.72
CA ASP A 25 32.78 -1.82 -15.14
C ASP A 25 33.07 -1.67 -13.64
N LYS A 26 33.67 -0.53 -13.27
CA LYS A 26 34.14 -0.26 -11.92
C LYS A 26 33.01 -0.29 -10.88
N LEU A 27 31.77 -0.04 -11.31
CA LEU A 27 30.61 -0.11 -10.44
C LEU A 27 30.20 -1.56 -10.21
N MET A 28 30.32 -2.42 -11.22
CA MET A 28 30.09 -3.86 -11.11
C MET A 28 31.20 -4.63 -10.38
N SER A 29 32.39 -4.02 -10.20
CA SER A 29 33.46 -4.60 -9.37
C SER A 29 33.28 -4.37 -7.88
N LEU A 30 32.29 -3.57 -7.46
CA LEU A 30 31.99 -3.37 -6.04
C LEU A 30 31.42 -4.66 -5.41
N PRO A 31 31.63 -4.88 -4.09
CA PRO A 31 30.93 -5.93 -3.35
C PRO A 31 29.41 -5.85 -3.57
N ALA A 32 28.78 -7.01 -3.77
CA ALA A 32 27.37 -7.09 -4.13
C ALA A 32 26.45 -6.32 -3.18
N GLU A 33 26.75 -6.35 -1.89
CA GLU A 33 25.99 -5.67 -0.83
C GLU A 33 26.03 -4.15 -0.97
N ILE A 34 27.19 -3.57 -1.29
CA ILE A 34 27.36 -2.13 -1.48
C ILE A 34 26.64 -1.72 -2.75
N LEU A 35 26.81 -2.49 -3.83
CA LEU A 35 26.15 -2.25 -5.09
C LEU A 35 24.62 -2.32 -4.95
N ASP A 36 24.09 -3.32 -4.23
CA ASP A 36 22.65 -3.44 -3.96
C ASP A 36 22.11 -2.24 -3.18
N ARG A 37 22.85 -1.76 -2.17
CA ARG A 37 22.47 -0.55 -1.41
C ARG A 37 22.41 0.68 -2.31
N ILE A 38 23.40 0.87 -3.18
CA ILE A 38 23.42 1.98 -4.13
C ILE A 38 22.23 1.86 -5.09
N LEU A 39 22.02 0.70 -5.70
CA LEU A 39 20.96 0.47 -6.67
C LEU A 39 19.56 0.55 -6.07
N ALA A 40 19.38 0.16 -4.81
CA ALA A 40 18.11 0.27 -4.10
C ALA A 40 17.68 1.73 -3.83
N GLN A 41 18.62 2.68 -3.86
CA GLN A 41 18.34 4.11 -3.73
C GLN A 41 18.02 4.79 -5.07
N VAL A 42 18.31 4.13 -6.20
CA VAL A 42 18.03 4.68 -7.52
C VAL A 42 16.53 4.56 -7.84
N PRO A 43 15.88 5.61 -8.37
CA PRO A 43 14.49 5.53 -8.82
C PRO A 43 14.27 4.35 -9.75
N PHE A 44 13.21 3.58 -9.51
CA PHE A 44 13.00 2.27 -10.14
C PHE A 44 13.10 2.29 -11.68
N GLN A 45 12.54 3.31 -12.33
CA GLN A 45 12.62 3.45 -13.79
C GLN A 45 14.07 3.62 -14.29
N LYS A 46 14.88 4.41 -13.57
CA LYS A 46 16.30 4.61 -13.89
C LYS A 46 17.09 3.33 -13.64
N LEU A 47 16.78 2.62 -12.54
CA LEU A 47 17.36 1.33 -12.24
C LEU A 47 17.11 0.32 -13.37
N VAL A 48 15.86 0.18 -13.83
CA VAL A 48 15.56 -0.75 -14.95
C VAL A 48 16.27 -0.32 -16.23
N ARG A 49 16.38 0.99 -16.53
CA ARG A 49 17.10 1.50 -17.71
C ARG A 49 18.59 1.14 -17.72
N THR A 50 19.20 0.87 -16.58
CA THR A 50 20.60 0.40 -16.53
C THR A 50 20.81 -0.90 -17.32
N CYS A 51 19.75 -1.69 -17.57
CA CYS A 51 19.83 -2.91 -18.36
C CYS A 51 20.39 -2.71 -19.79
N CYS A 52 20.36 -1.48 -20.30
CA CYS A 52 20.89 -1.10 -21.60
C CYS A 52 22.40 -0.79 -21.59
N LEU A 53 23.03 -0.64 -20.43
CA LEU A 53 24.44 -0.23 -20.32
C LEU A 53 25.42 -1.31 -20.78
N SER A 54 25.20 -2.56 -20.35
CA SER A 54 26.04 -3.69 -20.76
C SER A 54 25.32 -5.03 -20.55
N ARG A 55 25.92 -6.12 -21.04
CA ARG A 55 25.41 -7.48 -20.80
C ARG A 55 25.35 -7.83 -19.31
N ALA A 56 26.28 -7.30 -18.51
CA ALA A 56 26.31 -7.52 -17.07
C ALA A 56 25.16 -6.79 -16.35
N TRP A 57 24.76 -5.61 -16.82
CA TRP A 57 23.65 -4.84 -16.25
C TRP A 57 22.26 -5.36 -16.62
N ARG A 58 22.14 -6.12 -17.72
CA ARG A 58 20.86 -6.53 -18.32
C ARG A 58 19.83 -7.05 -17.30
N ARG A 59 20.26 -7.84 -16.32
CA ARG A 59 19.40 -8.40 -15.26
C ARG A 59 19.84 -8.00 -13.85
N ARG A 60 20.75 -7.04 -13.71
CA ARG A 60 21.31 -6.69 -12.40
C ARG A 60 20.25 -6.15 -11.43
N TRP A 61 19.27 -5.41 -11.96
CA TRP A 61 18.14 -4.90 -11.18
C TRP A 61 17.22 -6.02 -10.65
N GLU A 62 17.19 -7.19 -11.28
CA GLU A 62 16.33 -8.32 -10.88
C GLU A 62 16.79 -8.93 -9.54
N SER A 63 18.07 -8.77 -9.17
CA SER A 63 18.64 -9.27 -7.91
C SER A 63 18.65 -8.25 -6.77
N VAL A 64 18.30 -6.98 -7.03
CA VAL A 64 18.29 -5.94 -5.99
C VAL A 64 17.08 -6.13 -5.09
N THR A 65 17.31 -6.24 -3.78
CA THR A 65 16.25 -6.39 -2.77
C THR A 65 15.82 -5.03 -2.20
N LYS A 66 14.71 -5.00 -1.45
CA LYS A 66 14.21 -3.80 -0.74
C LYS A 66 13.94 -2.61 -1.67
N LEU A 67 13.55 -2.89 -2.91
CA LEU A 67 13.23 -1.86 -3.90
C LEU A 67 11.97 -1.08 -3.50
N ARG A 68 12.01 0.23 -3.76
CA ARG A 68 10.83 1.09 -3.86
C ARG A 68 10.45 1.24 -5.32
N ILE A 69 9.25 0.80 -5.66
CA ILE A 69 8.77 0.70 -7.03
C ILE A 69 7.67 1.72 -7.26
N GLU A 70 7.93 2.66 -8.16
CA GLU A 70 6.94 3.60 -8.67
C GLU A 70 6.61 3.23 -10.11
N LEU A 71 5.36 2.81 -10.34
CA LEU A 71 4.90 2.48 -11.67
C LEU A 71 4.04 3.61 -12.25
N PRO A 72 4.41 4.14 -13.44
CA PRO A 72 3.57 5.10 -14.13
C PRO A 72 2.26 4.44 -14.58
N PRO A 73 1.23 5.25 -14.87
CA PRO A 73 -0.06 4.72 -15.30
C PRO A 73 0.09 3.81 -16.52
N GLY A 74 -0.62 2.68 -16.48
CA GLY A 74 -0.62 1.68 -17.54
C GLY A 74 0.56 0.72 -17.64
N SER A 75 1.47 0.76 -16.66
CA SER A 75 2.59 -0.17 -16.54
C SER A 75 2.16 -1.64 -16.42
N SER A 76 2.98 -2.55 -16.96
CA SER A 76 2.75 -3.99 -16.88
C SER A 76 3.25 -4.58 -15.55
N ALA A 77 2.48 -5.51 -14.97
CA ALA A 77 2.90 -6.28 -13.80
C ALA A 77 4.12 -7.19 -14.06
N ARG A 78 4.50 -7.43 -15.33
CA ARG A 78 5.65 -8.28 -15.70
C ARG A 78 6.95 -7.87 -15.02
N VAL A 79 7.13 -6.58 -14.79
CA VAL A 79 8.32 -6.04 -14.14
C VAL A 79 8.37 -6.43 -12.66
N LEU A 80 7.22 -6.44 -11.97
CA LEU A 80 7.11 -6.85 -10.57
C LEU A 80 7.43 -8.34 -10.37
N TRP A 81 7.05 -9.18 -11.34
CA TRP A 81 7.37 -10.61 -11.32
C TRP A 81 8.88 -10.89 -11.36
N ARG A 82 9.69 -9.96 -11.85
CA ARG A 82 11.15 -10.11 -11.94
C ARG A 82 11.92 -9.50 -10.79
N CYS A 83 11.27 -8.69 -9.95
CA CYS A 83 11.91 -8.08 -8.80
C CYS A 83 12.24 -9.16 -7.74
N ALA A 84 13.40 -9.04 -7.09
CA ALA A 84 13.74 -9.88 -5.96
C ALA A 84 12.86 -9.53 -4.74
N PRO A 85 12.33 -10.54 -4.02
CA PRO A 85 11.70 -10.32 -2.72
C PRO A 85 12.76 -10.03 -1.63
N PRO A 86 12.43 -9.29 -0.57
CA PRO A 86 11.19 -8.55 -0.35
C PRO A 86 11.17 -7.20 -1.09
N VAL A 87 10.01 -6.81 -1.62
CA VAL A 87 9.76 -5.46 -2.14
C VAL A 87 9.47 -4.53 -0.97
N HIS A 88 10.20 -3.43 -0.84
CA HIS A 88 10.04 -2.55 0.31
C HIS A 88 8.80 -1.67 0.16
N GLY A 89 8.61 -1.05 -1.01
CA GLY A 89 7.47 -0.20 -1.25
C GLY A 89 6.99 -0.25 -2.68
N PHE A 90 5.69 -0.10 -2.86
CA PHE A 90 5.04 -0.02 -4.15
C PHE A 90 4.06 1.14 -4.16
N HIS A 91 4.25 2.04 -5.12
CA HIS A 91 3.37 3.17 -5.36
C HIS A 91 2.91 3.15 -6.81
N ALA A 92 1.60 3.23 -7.02
CA ALA A 92 1.03 3.38 -8.35
C ALA A 92 -0.18 4.30 -8.32
N VAL A 93 -0.29 5.10 -9.38
CA VAL A 93 -1.46 5.94 -9.69
C VAL A 93 -2.06 5.42 -10.99
N PRO A 94 -2.83 4.32 -10.97
CA PRO A 94 -3.43 3.77 -12.19
C PRO A 94 -4.43 4.72 -12.84
N ASP A 95 -4.39 4.81 -14.17
CA ASP A 95 -5.31 5.61 -14.97
C ASP A 95 -6.70 4.95 -15.09
N ILE A 96 -7.64 5.70 -15.62
CA ILE A 96 -9.09 5.58 -15.47
C ILE A 96 -9.67 4.79 -16.64
N ARG A 97 -8.83 4.04 -17.35
CA ARG A 97 -9.28 3.17 -18.43
C ARG A 97 -9.65 1.81 -17.85
N LYS A 98 -10.73 1.18 -18.34
CA LYS A 98 -11.22 -0.15 -17.88
C LYS A 98 -10.13 -1.23 -17.80
N ARG A 99 -9.05 -1.09 -18.57
CA ARG A 99 -7.90 -2.01 -18.60
C ARG A 99 -7.03 -1.96 -17.32
N ASP A 100 -7.11 -0.90 -16.53
CA ASP A 100 -6.23 -0.68 -15.38
C ASP A 100 -6.69 -1.40 -14.11
N ILE A 101 -7.97 -1.77 -13.98
CA ILE A 101 -8.48 -2.64 -12.89
C ILE A 101 -7.75 -3.98 -12.91
N TYR A 102 -7.69 -4.60 -14.09
CA TYR A 102 -7.00 -5.87 -14.29
C TYR A 102 -5.48 -5.76 -14.12
N ARG A 103 -4.91 -4.55 -14.26
CA ARG A 103 -3.50 -4.28 -13.97
C ARG A 103 -3.25 -4.18 -12.48
N ALA A 104 -4.08 -3.44 -11.73
CA ALA A 104 -4.00 -3.36 -10.28
C ALA A 104 -4.12 -4.74 -9.63
N ALA A 105 -5.10 -5.55 -10.03
CA ALA A 105 -5.23 -6.93 -9.53
C ALA A 105 -4.00 -7.80 -9.84
N ARG A 106 -3.38 -7.61 -11.03
CA ARG A 106 -2.13 -8.30 -11.40
C ARG A 106 -0.92 -7.78 -10.62
N TRP A 107 -0.86 -6.50 -10.29
CA TRP A 107 0.16 -5.92 -9.42
C TRP A 107 0.05 -6.51 -8.02
N LEU A 108 -1.14 -6.49 -7.42
CA LEU A 108 -1.39 -7.08 -6.09
C LEU A 108 -0.97 -8.55 -6.04
N ARG A 109 -1.34 -9.35 -7.04
CA ARG A 109 -0.93 -10.76 -7.10
C ARG A 109 0.59 -10.94 -7.19
N ALA A 110 1.29 -10.06 -7.92
CA ALA A 110 2.75 -10.10 -7.98
C ALA A 110 3.37 -9.71 -6.64
N LEU A 111 2.86 -8.64 -6.02
CA LEU A 111 3.35 -8.09 -4.77
C LEU A 111 3.12 -9.03 -3.58
N ALA A 112 2.00 -9.74 -3.53
CA ALA A 112 1.71 -10.76 -2.52
C ALA A 112 2.82 -11.82 -2.47
N ARG A 113 3.30 -12.28 -3.63
CA ARG A 113 4.39 -13.26 -3.75
C ARG A 113 5.79 -12.66 -3.57
N ARG A 114 5.90 -11.34 -3.51
CA ARG A 114 7.16 -10.61 -3.34
C ARG A 114 7.30 -9.95 -1.97
N GLY A 115 6.34 -10.19 -1.06
CA GLY A 115 6.41 -9.70 0.32
C GLY A 115 6.48 -8.18 0.40
N VAL A 116 5.55 -7.49 -0.27
CA VAL A 116 5.46 -6.02 -0.20
C VAL A 116 5.21 -5.55 1.23
N ARG A 117 5.96 -4.52 1.68
CA ARG A 117 5.77 -3.92 3.01
C ARG A 117 4.95 -2.63 2.95
N GLU A 118 5.17 -1.78 1.96
CA GLU A 118 4.43 -0.53 1.80
C GLU A 118 3.66 -0.58 0.48
N LEU A 119 2.34 -0.41 0.54
CA LEU A 119 1.48 -0.44 -0.64
C LEU A 119 0.62 0.82 -0.69
N THR A 120 0.80 1.61 -1.74
CA THR A 120 0.02 2.81 -2.02
C THR A 120 -0.63 2.70 -3.40
N LEU A 121 -1.96 2.69 -3.43
CA LEU A 121 -2.76 2.71 -4.66
C LEU A 121 -3.70 3.91 -4.64
N ARG A 122 -3.47 4.87 -5.54
CA ARG A 122 -4.31 6.05 -5.68
C ARG A 122 -5.04 6.06 -7.02
N PHE A 123 -6.35 6.01 -7.00
CA PHE A 123 -7.18 5.98 -8.21
C PHE A 123 -7.77 7.37 -8.48
N VAL A 124 -7.06 8.19 -9.25
CA VAL A 124 -7.52 9.57 -9.54
C VAL A 124 -8.85 9.54 -10.32
N PRO A 125 -9.90 10.29 -9.93
CA PRO A 125 -11.14 10.41 -10.70
C PRO A 125 -10.94 11.22 -11.99
N SER A 126 -11.65 10.88 -13.08
CA SER A 126 -11.40 11.49 -14.41
C SER A 126 -12.22 12.75 -14.62
N SER A 127 -13.31 12.87 -13.88
CA SER A 127 -14.25 13.98 -13.88
C SER A 127 -15.09 13.89 -12.61
N ALA A 128 -15.62 15.03 -12.17
CA ALA A 128 -16.52 15.14 -11.02
C ALA A 128 -17.85 14.36 -11.18
N VAL A 129 -18.13 13.80 -12.37
CA VAL A 129 -19.42 13.17 -12.72
C VAL A 129 -19.29 11.65 -12.92
N SER A 130 -18.08 11.10 -12.99
CA SER A 130 -17.89 9.66 -13.19
C SER A 130 -17.73 8.95 -11.86
N ARG A 131 -18.69 8.09 -11.50
CA ARG A 131 -18.64 7.23 -10.28
C ARG A 131 -17.28 6.50 -10.22
N PRO A 132 -16.35 6.86 -9.32
CA PRO A 132 -14.99 6.31 -9.29
C PRO A 132 -14.98 5.05 -8.42
N CYS A 133 -14.72 3.92 -9.07
CA CYS A 133 -15.32 2.68 -8.63
C CYS A 133 -14.49 1.47 -9.08
N ARG A 134 -13.21 1.44 -8.70
CA ARG A 134 -12.26 0.40 -9.13
C ARG A 134 -12.28 -0.74 -8.13
N LEU A 135 -12.74 -1.92 -8.55
CA LEU A 135 -12.77 -3.12 -7.72
C LEU A 135 -11.37 -3.70 -7.57
N LEU A 136 -10.82 -3.67 -6.36
CA LEU A 136 -9.61 -4.44 -6.07
C LEU A 136 -9.94 -5.93 -6.08
N GLY A 137 -9.00 -6.77 -6.53
CA GLY A 137 -9.13 -8.22 -6.38
C GLY A 137 -8.79 -8.65 -4.95
N PRO A 138 -9.20 -9.87 -4.52
CA PRO A 138 -8.92 -10.39 -3.17
C PRO A 138 -7.42 -10.57 -2.88
N ALA A 139 -6.57 -10.45 -3.91
CA ALA A 139 -5.11 -10.49 -3.79
C ALA A 139 -4.52 -9.42 -2.85
N LEU A 140 -5.28 -8.36 -2.53
CA LEU A 140 -4.90 -7.39 -1.48
C LEU A 140 -4.65 -8.11 -0.14
N PHE A 141 -5.59 -8.99 0.25
CA PHE A 141 -5.55 -9.74 1.51
C PHE A 141 -4.47 -10.83 1.52
N SER A 142 -3.89 -11.18 0.38
CA SER A 142 -2.77 -12.12 0.28
C SER A 142 -1.41 -11.49 0.62
N CYS A 143 -1.34 -10.17 0.83
CA CYS A 143 -0.09 -9.47 1.11
C CYS A 143 0.25 -9.49 2.62
N ALA A 144 0.63 -10.66 3.16
CA ALA A 144 0.87 -10.86 4.60
C ALA A 144 2.06 -10.06 5.20
N ALA A 145 2.97 -9.56 4.35
CA ALA A 145 4.13 -8.76 4.76
C ALA A 145 3.83 -7.25 4.87
N LEU A 146 2.58 -6.83 4.65
CA LEU A 146 2.19 -5.42 4.68
C LEU A 146 2.41 -4.80 6.06
N VAL A 147 3.05 -3.65 6.03
CA VAL A 147 3.33 -2.76 7.17
C VAL A 147 2.57 -1.45 7.01
N ARG A 148 2.46 -0.92 5.78
CA ARG A 148 1.68 0.28 5.49
C ARG A 148 0.78 0.06 4.29
N LEU A 149 -0.51 0.33 4.45
CA LEU A 149 -1.52 0.22 3.41
C LEU A 149 -2.20 1.57 3.21
N HIS A 150 -2.09 2.13 2.01
CA HIS A 150 -2.77 3.36 1.62
C HIS A 150 -3.59 3.12 0.36
N LEU A 151 -4.91 3.27 0.46
CA LEU A 151 -5.86 3.11 -0.62
C LEU A 151 -6.70 4.38 -0.78
N GLU A 152 -6.81 4.87 -2.00
CA GLU A 152 -7.55 6.10 -2.30
C GLU A 152 -8.48 5.90 -3.50
N HIS A 153 -9.76 6.26 -3.37
CA HIS A 153 -10.81 6.21 -4.40
C HIS A 153 -11.05 4.80 -5.00
N CYS A 154 -11.27 3.78 -4.15
CA CYS A 154 -11.44 2.39 -4.60
C CYS A 154 -12.54 1.62 -3.87
N TYR A 155 -12.97 0.52 -4.48
CA TYR A 155 -13.81 -0.48 -3.80
C TYR A 155 -12.94 -1.54 -3.16
N MET A 156 -13.07 -1.70 -1.85
CA MET A 156 -12.47 -2.82 -1.16
C MET A 156 -13.35 -4.06 -1.37
N PRO A 157 -12.80 -5.18 -1.89
CA PRO A 157 -13.53 -6.42 -2.05
C PRO A 157 -13.79 -7.08 -0.69
N PRO A 158 -14.76 -8.02 -0.63
CA PRO A 158 -14.90 -8.89 0.52
C PRO A 158 -13.64 -9.73 0.73
N ALA A 159 -13.24 -9.90 1.99
CA ALA A 159 -12.13 -10.72 2.39
C ALA A 159 -12.43 -12.20 2.06
N PRO A 160 -11.44 -12.94 1.55
CA PRO A 160 -11.62 -14.37 1.31
C PRO A 160 -11.88 -15.11 2.62
N GLN A 161 -12.65 -16.20 2.56
CA GLN A 161 -12.90 -17.07 3.71
C GLN A 161 -11.57 -17.54 4.31
N GLY A 162 -11.44 -17.43 5.64
CA GLY A 162 -10.20 -17.78 6.36
C GLY A 162 -9.12 -16.69 6.39
N PHE A 163 -9.43 -15.47 5.94
CA PHE A 163 -8.54 -14.33 6.14
C PHE A 163 -8.38 -14.01 7.64
N SER A 164 -7.15 -14.14 8.14
CA SER A 164 -6.79 -13.93 9.54
C SER A 164 -6.24 -12.54 9.84
N GLY A 165 -6.32 -11.61 8.89
CA GLY A 165 -5.86 -10.22 9.05
C GLY A 165 -4.49 -9.90 8.46
N LEU A 166 -4.04 -8.67 8.73
CA LEU A 166 -2.71 -8.15 8.36
C LEU A 166 -1.89 -7.89 9.65
N PRO A 167 -1.18 -8.91 10.19
CA PRO A 167 -0.62 -8.85 11.54
C PRO A 167 0.55 -7.87 11.70
N ASN A 168 1.21 -7.49 10.60
CA ASN A 168 2.35 -6.59 10.59
C ASN A 168 1.97 -5.13 10.29
N LEU A 169 0.67 -4.85 10.12
CA LEU A 169 0.20 -3.53 9.72
C LEU A 169 0.40 -2.52 10.86
N VAL A 170 1.06 -1.42 10.52
CA VAL A 170 1.38 -0.30 11.42
C VAL A 170 0.61 0.96 11.01
N SER A 171 0.39 1.17 9.71
CA SER A 171 -0.34 2.33 9.21
C SER A 171 -1.39 1.89 8.20
N LEU A 172 -2.65 2.27 8.45
CA LEU A 172 -3.78 2.04 7.56
C LEU A 172 -4.40 3.38 7.16
N THR A 173 -4.36 3.70 5.88
CA THR A 173 -4.98 4.89 5.30
C THR A 173 -5.99 4.49 4.24
N LEU A 174 -7.25 4.85 4.44
CA LEU A 174 -8.34 4.66 3.49
C LEU A 174 -8.96 6.04 3.20
N ILE A 175 -8.92 6.47 1.95
CA ILE A 175 -9.45 7.77 1.50
C ILE A 175 -10.47 7.52 0.39
N HIS A 176 -11.71 7.97 0.55
CA HIS A 176 -12.81 7.72 -0.38
C HIS A 176 -12.94 6.23 -0.76
N VAL A 177 -12.92 5.35 0.24
CA VAL A 177 -12.99 3.89 0.06
C VAL A 177 -14.40 3.40 0.33
N LEU A 178 -14.92 2.59 -0.60
CA LEU A 178 -16.28 2.09 -0.56
C LEU A 178 -16.31 0.57 -0.33
N LEU A 179 -17.14 0.11 0.60
CA LEU A 179 -17.39 -1.30 0.91
C LEU A 179 -18.85 -1.64 0.57
N MET A 180 -19.13 -1.85 -0.72
CA MET A 180 -20.48 -2.09 -1.25
C MET A 180 -20.92 -3.56 -1.15
N PHE A 181 -20.80 -4.13 0.05
CA PHE A 181 -21.24 -5.49 0.34
C PHE A 181 -21.70 -5.61 1.79
N VAL A 182 -22.59 -6.57 2.06
CA VAL A 182 -23.08 -6.86 3.41
C VAL A 182 -21.91 -7.33 4.28
N GLY A 183 -21.71 -6.71 5.43
CA GLY A 183 -20.59 -7.00 6.33
C GLY A 183 -19.31 -6.22 6.03
N GLY A 184 -19.36 -5.17 5.21
CA GLY A 184 -18.22 -4.28 4.96
C GLY A 184 -17.61 -3.69 6.24
N GLY A 185 -18.45 -3.17 7.13
CA GLY A 185 -18.01 -2.69 8.45
C GLY A 185 -17.32 -3.77 9.29
N ALA A 186 -17.92 -4.96 9.40
CA ALA A 186 -17.35 -6.09 10.14
C ALA A 186 -15.99 -6.53 9.58
N GLN A 187 -15.79 -6.44 8.26
CA GLN A 187 -14.48 -6.69 7.65
C GLN A 187 -13.44 -5.65 8.09
N LEU A 188 -13.81 -4.37 8.15
CA LEU A 188 -12.90 -3.32 8.56
C LEU A 188 -12.51 -3.46 10.03
N GLU A 189 -13.47 -3.78 10.89
CA GLU A 189 -13.22 -4.10 12.29
C GLU A 189 -12.31 -5.31 12.44
N SER A 190 -12.60 -6.40 11.71
CA SER A 190 -11.76 -7.60 11.70
C SER A 190 -10.34 -7.28 11.24
N LEU A 191 -10.17 -6.41 10.24
CA LEU A 191 -8.86 -5.97 9.76
C LEU A 191 -8.09 -5.18 10.83
N ILE A 192 -8.76 -4.28 11.55
CA ILE A 192 -8.18 -3.47 12.62
C ILE A 192 -7.85 -4.36 13.83
N ALA A 193 -8.78 -5.19 14.27
CA ALA A 193 -8.62 -6.08 15.41
C ALA A 193 -7.50 -7.12 15.18
N ALA A 194 -7.31 -7.56 13.93
CA ALA A 194 -6.24 -8.47 13.56
C ALA A 194 -4.90 -7.77 13.28
N ALA A 195 -4.80 -6.45 13.46
CA ALA A 195 -3.59 -5.65 13.30
C ALA A 195 -3.10 -5.12 14.66
N PRO A 196 -2.45 -5.96 15.50
CA PRO A 196 -2.06 -5.57 16.86
C PRO A 196 -0.97 -4.49 16.92
N ARG A 197 -0.29 -4.20 15.81
CA ARG A 197 0.79 -3.20 15.71
C ARG A 197 0.34 -1.88 15.10
N LEU A 198 -0.97 -1.72 14.88
CA LEU A 198 -1.53 -0.55 14.24
C LEU A 198 -1.29 0.69 15.12
N ASP A 199 -0.47 1.59 14.60
CA ASP A 199 -0.05 2.84 15.24
C ASP A 199 -0.83 4.03 14.65
N GLU A 200 -1.05 4.01 13.34
CA GLU A 200 -1.72 5.08 12.60
C GLU A 200 -2.95 4.55 11.85
N LEU A 201 -4.09 5.22 12.05
CA LEU A 201 -5.33 4.94 11.36
C LEU A 201 -5.88 6.24 10.76
N ASN A 202 -6.07 6.27 9.45
CA ASN A 202 -6.55 7.45 8.74
C ASN A 202 -7.71 7.07 7.82
N PHE A 203 -8.91 7.47 8.18
CA PHE A 203 -10.11 7.31 7.37
C PHE A 203 -10.62 8.67 6.92
N HIS A 204 -10.72 8.82 5.61
CA HIS A 204 -11.39 9.95 4.99
C HIS A 204 -12.47 9.38 4.10
N ASP A 205 -13.74 9.68 4.37
CA ASP A 205 -14.87 9.30 3.52
C ASP A 205 -14.93 7.80 3.19
N VAL A 206 -14.93 6.98 4.25
CA VAL A 206 -15.03 5.52 4.14
C VAL A 206 -16.48 5.09 4.34
N PHE A 207 -17.10 4.51 3.31
CA PHE A 207 -18.52 4.14 3.35
C PHE A 207 -18.70 2.63 3.27
N SER A 208 -19.57 2.07 4.11
CA SER A 208 -20.06 0.68 4.01
C SER A 208 -21.57 0.70 3.79
N ILE A 209 -22.10 -0.31 3.11
CA ILE A 209 -23.54 -0.57 3.18
C ILE A 209 -23.84 -1.06 4.61
N THR A 210 -24.70 -0.34 5.34
CA THR A 210 -25.37 -0.86 6.52
C THR A 210 -26.75 -1.35 6.07
N THR A 211 -27.09 -2.59 6.40
CA THR A 211 -28.46 -3.05 6.23
C THR A 211 -29.29 -2.30 7.27
N VAL A 212 -30.14 -1.39 6.83
CA VAL A 212 -31.28 -0.96 7.64
C VAL A 212 -32.12 -2.22 7.83
N SER A 213 -31.95 -2.90 8.95
CA SER A 213 -32.91 -3.91 9.39
C SER A 213 -34.10 -3.13 9.93
N ASP A 214 -35.24 -3.22 9.24
CA ASP A 214 -36.54 -2.65 9.60
C ASP A 214 -37.15 -3.29 10.87
N ASP A 215 -36.33 -3.86 11.76
CA ASP A 215 -36.79 -4.47 12.99
C ASP A 215 -36.52 -3.50 14.15
N GLU A 216 -37.60 -3.05 14.78
CA GLU A 216 -37.60 -2.25 16.02
C GLU A 216 -37.10 -3.04 17.24
N ASP A 217 -35.91 -3.62 17.15
CA ASP A 217 -35.17 -4.15 18.29
C ASP A 217 -33.83 -3.45 18.39
N HIS A 218 -33.75 -2.54 19.34
CA HIS A 218 -32.57 -1.76 19.67
C HIS A 218 -31.41 -2.65 20.13
N ASN A 219 -30.59 -3.07 19.17
CA ASN A 219 -29.16 -3.19 19.37
C ASN A 219 -28.48 -2.91 18.04
N VAL A 220 -28.43 -1.62 17.67
CA VAL A 220 -27.45 -1.16 16.68
C VAL A 220 -26.10 -1.50 17.29
N GLU A 221 -25.55 -2.67 16.94
CA GLU A 221 -24.21 -3.07 17.31
C GLU A 221 -23.32 -1.90 16.95
N THR A 222 -22.87 -1.18 17.97
CA THR A 222 -22.20 0.09 17.85
C THR A 222 -20.76 -0.28 17.55
N ARG A 223 -20.50 -0.48 16.25
CA ARG A 223 -19.36 -1.24 15.71
C ARG A 223 -18.05 -0.48 15.87
N ALA A 224 -17.13 -1.09 16.62
CA ALA A 224 -16.05 -0.53 17.42
C ALA A 224 -14.66 -0.65 16.76
N ILE A 225 -13.95 0.47 16.59
CA ILE A 225 -12.50 0.43 16.38
C ILE A 225 -11.83 -0.06 17.67
N ARG A 226 -11.44 -1.35 17.69
CA ARG A 226 -10.63 -1.95 18.76
C ARG A 226 -9.15 -1.96 18.37
N ALA A 227 -8.49 -0.82 18.55
CA ALA A 227 -7.06 -0.66 18.27
C ALA A 227 -6.31 -0.24 19.55
N THR A 228 -5.78 -1.21 20.29
CA THR A 228 -5.20 -0.99 21.62
C THR A 228 -3.87 -0.21 21.60
N ASN A 229 -3.15 -0.22 20.49
CA ASN A 229 -1.84 0.43 20.33
C ASN A 229 -1.87 1.65 19.40
N LEU A 230 -3.06 2.17 19.10
CA LEU A 230 -3.22 3.27 18.16
C LEU A 230 -2.74 4.58 18.79
N ARG A 231 -1.73 5.25 18.20
CA ARG A 231 -1.24 6.56 18.66
C ARG A 231 -1.78 7.71 17.83
N LYS A 232 -2.14 7.47 16.57
CA LYS A 232 -2.72 8.48 15.67
C LYS A 232 -4.01 8.02 15.01
N LEU A 233 -5.04 8.83 15.15
CA LEU A 233 -6.35 8.62 14.53
C LEU A 233 -6.73 9.86 13.70
N VAL A 234 -7.09 9.67 12.44
CA VAL A 234 -7.66 10.71 11.57
C VAL A 234 -8.99 10.19 11.04
N LEU A 235 -10.08 10.93 11.31
CA LEU A 235 -11.42 10.64 10.86
C LEU A 235 -12.00 11.88 10.17
N SER A 236 -12.15 11.83 8.84
CA SER A 236 -12.79 12.89 8.05
C SER A 236 -14.04 12.33 7.38
N ILE A 237 -15.17 13.03 7.50
CA ILE A 237 -16.48 12.57 7.05
C ILE A 237 -17.14 13.68 6.24
N LEU A 238 -17.40 13.44 4.96
CA LEU A 238 -18.32 14.19 4.09
C LEU A 238 -19.65 13.43 3.99
N GLY A 239 -20.60 13.75 4.86
CA GLY A 239 -22.02 13.38 4.73
C GLY A 239 -22.63 12.59 5.90
N PRO A 240 -23.98 12.52 5.96
CA PRO A 240 -24.74 11.95 7.09
C PRO A 240 -24.88 10.42 7.07
N ILE A 241 -24.18 9.72 6.18
CA ILE A 241 -24.40 8.27 5.97
C ILE A 241 -23.43 7.48 6.83
N ASP A 242 -24.01 6.73 7.76
CA ASP A 242 -23.44 5.78 8.72
C ASP A 242 -22.01 5.33 8.39
N ASN A 243 -21.06 5.99 9.03
CA ASN A 243 -19.65 5.65 8.91
C ASN A 243 -19.46 4.32 9.62
N ALA A 244 -18.96 3.32 8.91
CA ALA A 244 -18.66 1.99 9.44
C ALA A 244 -17.54 1.97 10.53
N CYS A 245 -17.24 3.10 11.14
CA CYS A 245 -16.09 3.40 11.95
C CYS A 245 -16.52 4.23 13.17
N ARG A 246 -17.24 3.62 14.12
CA ARG A 246 -17.50 4.23 15.43
C ARG A 246 -16.37 3.81 16.38
N VAL A 247 -15.82 4.74 17.16
CA VAL A 247 -14.85 4.41 18.21
C VAL A 247 -15.65 3.92 19.41
N ALA A 248 -15.66 2.62 19.74
CA ALA A 248 -16.54 2.13 20.83
C ALA A 248 -15.88 1.96 22.19
N GLU A 249 -14.55 1.92 22.27
CA GLU A 249 -13.82 1.77 23.52
C GLU A 249 -12.75 2.87 23.61
N ALA A 250 -12.38 3.27 24.83
CA ALA A 250 -11.29 4.21 25.05
C ALA A 250 -10.02 3.69 24.38
N LEU A 251 -9.35 4.53 23.60
CA LEU A 251 -8.09 4.19 22.93
C LEU A 251 -6.95 4.64 23.85
N PRO A 252 -6.40 3.76 24.71
CA PRO A 252 -5.59 4.17 25.86
C PRO A 252 -4.23 4.74 25.47
N MET A 253 -3.76 4.44 24.25
CA MET A 253 -2.45 4.86 23.73
C MET A 253 -2.55 6.02 22.72
N LEU A 254 -3.75 6.59 22.54
CA LEU A 254 -4.01 7.58 21.50
C LEU A 254 -3.39 8.93 21.90
N GLU A 255 -2.40 9.37 21.14
CA GLU A 255 -1.70 10.64 21.35
C GLU A 255 -2.29 11.76 20.49
N GLU A 256 -2.66 11.45 19.25
CA GLU A 256 -3.14 12.43 18.27
C GLU A 256 -4.47 11.96 17.65
N ALA A 257 -5.48 12.82 17.71
CA ALA A 257 -6.75 12.63 17.02
C ALA A 257 -7.08 13.84 16.16
N TYR A 258 -7.49 13.60 14.91
CA TYR A 258 -7.94 14.62 13.97
C TYR A 258 -9.34 14.21 13.51
N ILE A 259 -10.35 15.02 13.83
CA ILE A 259 -11.75 14.69 13.53
C ILE A 259 -12.40 15.83 12.76
N SER A 260 -13.03 15.52 11.63
CA SER A 260 -13.92 16.46 10.97
C SER A 260 -15.23 16.57 11.74
N ILE A 261 -15.59 17.80 12.13
CA ILE A 261 -16.80 18.06 12.94
C ILE A 261 -18.04 18.34 12.11
N ASP A 262 -17.88 18.65 10.82
CA ASP A 262 -18.94 19.20 9.96
C ASP A 262 -20.20 18.33 9.93
N CYS A 263 -20.02 17.00 9.98
CA CYS A 263 -21.13 16.04 9.91
C CYS A 263 -21.57 15.49 11.27
N LEU A 264 -20.81 15.78 12.34
CA LEU A 264 -21.06 15.28 13.68
C LEU A 264 -21.72 16.35 14.56
N LEU A 265 -21.56 17.64 14.27
CA LEU A 265 -22.13 18.76 15.03
C LEU A 265 -23.64 18.59 15.27
N GLY A 266 -24.03 18.52 16.54
CA GLY A 266 -25.42 18.37 16.98
C GLY A 266 -25.93 16.94 17.09
N THR A 267 -25.10 15.92 16.82
CA THR A 267 -25.46 14.50 16.98
C THR A 267 -24.98 13.94 18.33
N GLN A 268 -25.70 12.96 18.88
CA GLN A 268 -25.24 12.23 20.07
C GLN A 268 -23.95 11.44 19.77
N ASP A 269 -23.77 10.99 18.52
CA ASP A 269 -22.57 10.30 18.05
C ASP A 269 -21.30 11.17 18.18
N PHE A 270 -21.42 12.50 18.03
CA PHE A 270 -20.33 13.44 18.31
C PHE A 270 -19.94 13.43 19.78
N VAL A 271 -20.92 13.52 20.67
CA VAL A 271 -20.68 13.59 22.13
C VAL A 271 -20.02 12.30 22.59
N ASP A 272 -20.55 11.15 22.18
CA ASP A 272 -20.01 9.84 22.52
C ASP A 272 -18.58 9.64 21.97
N THR A 273 -18.33 10.07 20.73
CA THR A 273 -16.99 9.99 20.12
C THR A 273 -16.03 10.96 20.80
N PHE A 274 -16.49 12.17 21.11
CA PHE A 274 -15.72 13.22 21.79
C PHE A 274 -15.32 12.79 23.20
N GLU A 275 -16.24 12.25 24.00
CA GLU A 275 -15.93 11.74 25.35
C GLU A 275 -14.84 10.64 25.31
N ARG A 276 -14.85 9.80 24.27
CA ARG A 276 -13.91 8.68 24.13
C ARG A 276 -12.51 9.12 23.69
N ILE A 277 -12.40 10.23 22.96
CA ILE A 277 -11.13 10.78 22.47
C ILE A 277 -10.67 12.02 23.24
N ALA A 278 -11.45 12.55 24.17
CA ALA A 278 -11.10 13.73 24.97
C ALA A 278 -9.84 13.52 25.83
N THR A 279 -9.38 12.28 25.96
CA THR A 279 -8.19 11.89 26.73
C THR A 279 -6.87 12.00 25.95
N VAL A 280 -6.90 12.36 24.66
CA VAL A 280 -5.70 12.44 23.80
C VAL A 280 -4.86 13.69 24.07
N ASN A 281 -3.55 13.60 23.79
CA ASN A 281 -2.61 14.72 23.96
C ASN A 281 -2.85 15.86 22.95
N LYS A 282 -3.24 15.51 21.71
CA LYS A 282 -3.52 16.49 20.65
C LYS A 282 -4.84 16.13 19.98
N LEU A 283 -5.82 17.00 20.11
CA LEU A 283 -7.11 16.87 19.44
C LEU A 283 -7.28 18.02 18.45
N TRP A 284 -7.51 17.69 17.19
CA TRP A 284 -7.73 18.66 16.12
C TRP A 284 -9.11 18.48 15.54
N PHE A 285 -9.82 19.58 15.37
CA PHE A 285 -11.07 19.62 14.66
C PHE A 285 -10.88 20.24 13.29
N ILE A 286 -11.42 19.57 12.27
CA ILE A 286 -11.36 20.05 10.89
C ILE A 286 -12.79 20.45 10.52
N SER A 287 -13.00 21.70 10.14
CA SER A 287 -14.22 22.12 9.49
C SER A 287 -13.93 22.47 8.02
N LEU A 288 -14.84 22.10 7.13
CA LEU A 288 -14.77 22.40 5.69
C LEU A 288 -14.74 23.90 5.39
N ASP A 289 -15.18 24.75 6.34
CA ASP A 289 -15.21 26.20 6.17
C ASP A 289 -14.01 26.93 6.79
N GLU A 290 -13.29 26.34 7.74
CA GLU A 290 -12.05 26.88 8.31
C GLU A 290 -11.38 25.80 9.17
N THR A 291 -10.05 25.68 9.14
CA THR A 291 -9.33 24.88 10.14
C THR A 291 -9.47 25.56 11.50
N VAL A 292 -10.53 25.25 12.25
CA VAL A 292 -10.65 25.67 13.64
C VAL A 292 -9.65 24.86 14.45
N LYS A 293 -8.45 25.43 14.55
CA LYS A 293 -7.41 25.00 15.47
C LYS A 293 -7.94 25.28 16.88
N VAL A 294 -8.60 24.29 17.49
CA VAL A 294 -8.80 24.30 18.94
C VAL A 294 -7.41 24.03 19.50
N ASP A 295 -6.71 25.09 19.86
CA ASP A 295 -5.38 25.02 20.45
C ASP A 295 -5.43 24.11 21.68
N GLU A 296 -4.59 23.07 21.61
CA GLU A 296 -3.95 22.39 22.73
C GLU A 296 -4.74 22.43 24.05
N ILE A 297 -5.52 21.38 24.35
CA ILE A 297 -5.80 21.05 25.75
C ILE A 297 -4.49 20.48 26.33
N SER A 298 -3.47 21.33 26.45
CA SER A 298 -2.28 21.03 27.24
C SER A 298 -2.74 21.01 28.68
N ARG A 299 -2.80 19.81 29.28
CA ARG A 299 -2.86 19.72 30.74
C ARG A 299 -1.54 20.25 31.28
N ASN A 300 -1.55 21.49 31.74
CA ASN A 300 -0.57 21.97 32.70
C ASN A 300 -0.89 21.33 34.06
N CYS A 301 -0.03 20.38 34.45
CA CYS A 301 0.13 19.75 35.76
C CYS A 301 -1.00 18.85 36.28
#